data_AF-A0A1Q5MAD3-F1
#
_entry.id   AF-A0A1Q5MAD3-F1
#
_cell.length_a   1.000
_cell.length_b   1.000
_cell.length_c   1.000
_cell.angle_alpha   90.00
_cell.angle_beta   90.00
_cell.angle_gamma   90.00
#
_symmetry.space_group_name_H-M   'P 1'
#
loop_
_entity.id
_entity.type
_entity.pdbx_description
1 polymer ?
#
loop_
_entity_poly.entity_id
_entity_poly.type
_entity_poly.pdbx_seq_one_letter_code
_entity_poly.pdbx_strand_id
1 'polypeptide(L)'
;MAVGWTLLLALAVTGAVAVGRRLHRYPGGMEFAFGGEHSAARHDLDTARNALRALERAAQRELSGAQAAARKAERIHRRRVSSAEADLAYLREPGRGSYLTEIQHLSLYQHILVADVPDEWPGDLPLDRIAIRCDHTPTASHIYLTGPDGRQYLLTYPVFELGEEYVRKFVLDVRNAIPAARTFQQDRPRLIRESEAELRRVLSDTTGRSEAGLPLDALAAGQAGDPRIPGARQDLDAARARWHALTGHRPR
;
A
#
# COMPACT_ATOMS: atom_id res chain seq x y z
N MET A 1 -10.19 -30.38 -41.75
CA MET A 1 -11.33 -31.24 -41.36
C MET A 1 -11.54 -31.34 -39.84
N ALA A 2 -10.52 -31.17 -38.97
CA ALA A 2 -10.67 -31.31 -37.52
C ALA A 2 -11.37 -30.12 -36.80
N VAL A 3 -11.28 -28.90 -37.34
CA VAL A 3 -11.79 -27.67 -36.67
C VAL A 3 -13.33 -27.60 -36.63
N GLY A 4 -14.02 -28.18 -37.63
CA GLY A 4 -15.49 -28.23 -37.65
C GLY A 4 -16.07 -29.13 -36.57
N TRP A 5 -15.43 -30.26 -36.30
CA TRP A 5 -15.87 -31.23 -35.29
C TRP A 5 -15.66 -30.73 -33.86
N THR A 6 -14.56 -30.03 -33.59
CA THR A 6 -14.30 -29.43 -32.27
C THR A 6 -15.31 -28.34 -31.93
N LEU A 7 -15.72 -27.53 -32.93
CA LEU A 7 -16.70 -26.46 -32.75
C LEU A 7 -18.11 -27.04 -32.51
N LEU A 8 -18.48 -28.10 -33.23
CA LEU A 8 -19.72 -28.85 -33.00
C LEU A 8 -19.77 -29.49 -31.61
N LEU A 9 -18.67 -30.10 -31.15
CA LEU A 9 -18.56 -30.67 -29.81
C LEU A 9 -18.70 -29.61 -28.72
N ALA A 10 -18.02 -28.46 -28.86
CA ALA A 10 -18.14 -27.35 -27.90
C ALA A 10 -19.58 -26.80 -27.83
N LEU A 11 -20.26 -26.70 -28.97
CA LEU A 11 -21.65 -26.26 -29.05
C LEU A 11 -22.60 -27.29 -28.39
N ALA A 12 -22.35 -28.58 -28.62
CA ALA A 12 -23.14 -29.66 -28.01
C ALA A 12 -22.97 -29.69 -26.48
N VAL A 13 -21.74 -29.54 -25.98
CA VAL A 13 -21.44 -29.49 -24.54
C VAL A 13 -22.08 -28.27 -23.88
N THR A 14 -21.96 -27.09 -24.48
CA THR A 14 -22.59 -25.86 -23.95
C THR A 14 -24.11 -25.95 -23.97
N GLY A 15 -24.70 -26.54 -25.03
CA GLY A 15 -26.13 -26.84 -25.10
C GLY A 15 -26.60 -27.80 -24.00
N ALA A 16 -25.88 -28.90 -23.79
CA ALA A 16 -26.19 -29.88 -22.75
C ALA A 16 -26.09 -29.27 -21.34
N VAL A 17 -25.08 -28.45 -21.08
CA VAL A 17 -24.93 -27.72 -19.80
C VAL A 17 -26.08 -26.72 -19.60
N ALA A 18 -26.47 -25.99 -20.65
CA ALA A 18 -27.58 -25.04 -20.58
C ALA A 18 -28.93 -25.73 -20.29
N VAL A 19 -29.19 -26.86 -20.96
CA VAL A 19 -30.39 -27.69 -20.75
C VAL A 19 -30.39 -28.29 -19.35
N GLY A 20 -29.29 -28.90 -18.92
CA GLY A 20 -29.16 -29.48 -17.58
C GLY A 20 -29.35 -28.43 -16.48
N ARG A 21 -28.80 -27.24 -16.65
CA ARG A 21 -28.99 -26.11 -15.72
C ARG A 21 -30.44 -25.64 -15.69
N ARG A 22 -31.14 -25.64 -16.82
CA ARG A 22 -32.55 -25.27 -16.90
C ARG A 22 -33.46 -26.31 -16.23
N LEU A 23 -33.22 -27.59 -16.46
CA LEU A 23 -33.91 -28.69 -15.78
C LEU A 23 -33.64 -28.70 -14.26
N HIS A 24 -32.43 -28.35 -13.82
CA HIS A 24 -32.12 -28.21 -12.40
C HIS A 24 -32.86 -27.03 -11.75
N ARG A 25 -33.06 -25.93 -12.49
CA ARG A 25 -33.74 -24.73 -12.02
C ARG A 25 -35.27 -24.86 -12.03
N TYR A 26 -35.80 -25.74 -12.87
CA TYR A 26 -37.22 -26.02 -13.08
C TYR A 26 -37.47 -27.53 -13.14
N PRO A 27 -37.49 -28.22 -11.99
CA PRO A 27 -37.71 -29.66 -11.94
C PRO A 27 -39.16 -30.01 -12.25
N GLY A 28 -39.42 -31.23 -12.73
CA GLY A 28 -40.74 -31.71 -13.12
C GLY A 28 -40.80 -32.33 -14.51
N GLY A 29 -39.81 -32.08 -15.36
CA GLY A 29 -39.72 -32.64 -16.72
C GLY A 29 -39.51 -31.57 -17.79
N MET A 30 -39.33 -32.00 -19.05
CA MET A 30 -39.09 -31.09 -20.18
C MET A 30 -40.29 -30.18 -20.45
N GLU A 31 -41.52 -30.67 -20.26
CA GLU A 31 -42.75 -29.89 -20.43
C GLU A 31 -42.80 -28.69 -19.46
N PHE A 32 -42.43 -28.89 -18.20
CA PHE A 32 -42.39 -27.82 -17.21
C PHE A 32 -41.21 -26.88 -17.38
N ALA A 33 -40.06 -27.36 -17.88
CA ALA A 33 -38.87 -26.52 -18.08
C ALA A 33 -38.92 -25.68 -19.37
N PHE A 34 -39.60 -26.16 -20.42
CA PHE A 34 -39.59 -25.55 -21.76
C PHE A 34 -40.98 -25.24 -22.33
N GLY A 35 -42.04 -25.94 -21.91
CA GLY A 35 -43.39 -25.78 -22.45
C GLY A 35 -44.01 -24.41 -22.15
N GLY A 36 -44.78 -23.86 -23.09
CA GLY A 36 -45.36 -22.52 -23.00
C GLY A 36 -46.38 -22.38 -21.86
N GLU A 37 -47.12 -23.44 -21.55
CA GLU A 37 -48.20 -23.46 -20.54
C GLU A 37 -47.70 -23.13 -19.13
N HIS A 38 -46.46 -23.50 -18.79
CA HIS A 38 -45.85 -23.22 -17.49
C HIS A 38 -44.97 -21.96 -17.50
N SER A 39 -45.04 -21.13 -18.55
CA SER A 39 -44.22 -19.91 -18.67
C SER A 39 -44.47 -18.92 -17.54
N ALA A 40 -45.74 -18.71 -17.14
CA ALA A 40 -46.10 -17.84 -16.02
C ALA A 40 -45.50 -18.34 -14.69
N ALA A 41 -45.63 -19.63 -14.38
CA ALA A 41 -45.07 -20.21 -13.16
C ALA A 41 -43.53 -20.13 -13.12
N ARG A 42 -42.85 -20.30 -14.26
CA ARG A 42 -41.40 -20.08 -14.36
C ARG A 42 -41.04 -18.62 -14.14
N HIS A 43 -41.81 -17.70 -14.74
CA HIS A 43 -41.61 -16.28 -14.59
C HIS A 43 -41.75 -15.84 -13.13
N ASP A 44 -42.78 -16.30 -12.42
CA ASP A 44 -42.98 -16.03 -10.99
C ASP A 44 -41.77 -16.46 -10.14
N LEU A 45 -41.28 -17.69 -10.35
CA LEU A 45 -40.08 -18.20 -9.67
C LEU A 45 -38.84 -17.35 -9.95
N ASP A 46 -38.61 -17.00 -11.22
CA ASP A 46 -37.47 -16.18 -11.58
C ASP A 46 -37.59 -14.76 -11.04
N THR A 47 -38.77 -14.17 -11.04
CA THR A 47 -39.05 -12.87 -10.43
C THR A 47 -38.76 -12.89 -8.93
N ALA A 48 -39.27 -13.88 -8.19
CA ALA A 48 -39.00 -14.00 -6.76
C ALA A 48 -37.51 -14.23 -6.46
N ARG A 49 -36.83 -15.10 -7.23
CA ARG A 49 -35.38 -15.33 -7.10
C ARG A 49 -34.58 -14.06 -7.39
N ASN A 50 -34.94 -13.33 -8.43
CA ASN A 50 -34.23 -12.12 -8.83
C ASN A 50 -34.44 -11.00 -7.83
N ALA A 51 -35.65 -10.85 -7.28
CA ALA A 51 -35.96 -9.89 -6.21
C ALA A 51 -35.10 -10.15 -4.96
N LEU A 52 -35.07 -11.38 -4.45
CA LEU A 52 -34.24 -11.75 -3.30
C LEU A 52 -32.76 -11.49 -3.57
N ARG A 53 -32.23 -11.94 -4.73
CA ARG A 53 -30.83 -11.72 -5.10
C ARG A 53 -30.48 -10.25 -5.25
N ALA A 54 -31.39 -9.42 -5.75
CA ALA A 54 -31.16 -7.99 -5.88
C ALA A 54 -31.02 -7.34 -4.50
N LEU A 55 -31.90 -7.67 -3.56
CA LEU A 55 -31.85 -7.19 -2.18
C LEU A 55 -30.58 -7.64 -1.46
N GLU A 56 -30.24 -8.93 -1.52
CA GLU A 56 -29.03 -9.47 -0.88
C GLU A 56 -27.76 -8.84 -1.46
N ARG A 57 -27.69 -8.62 -2.78
CA ARG A 57 -26.55 -7.95 -3.41
C ARG A 57 -26.47 -6.48 -3.03
N ALA A 58 -27.60 -5.77 -2.92
CA ALA A 58 -27.62 -4.38 -2.50
C ALA A 58 -27.08 -4.25 -1.06
N ALA A 59 -27.61 -5.04 -0.14
CA ALA A 59 -27.15 -5.09 1.25
C ALA A 59 -25.65 -5.44 1.36
N GLN A 60 -25.20 -6.45 0.61
CA GLN A 60 -23.79 -6.84 0.60
C GLN A 60 -22.88 -5.74 0.05
N ARG A 61 -23.32 -5.02 -1.00
CA ARG A 61 -22.55 -3.90 -1.57
C ARG A 61 -22.41 -2.77 -0.58
N GLU A 62 -23.48 -2.37 0.10
CA GLU A 62 -23.45 -1.34 1.14
C GLU A 62 -22.49 -1.71 2.28
N LEU A 63 -22.61 -2.93 2.81
CA LEU A 63 -21.76 -3.42 3.89
C LEU A 63 -20.29 -3.47 3.46
N SER A 64 -20.01 -4.02 2.27
CA SER A 64 -18.64 -4.10 1.74
C SER A 64 -18.04 -2.72 1.47
N GLY A 65 -18.86 -1.74 1.04
CA GLY A 65 -18.45 -0.35 0.86
C GLY A 65 -18.06 0.31 2.19
N ALA A 66 -18.89 0.14 3.23
CA ALA A 66 -18.60 0.65 4.56
C ALA A 66 -17.34 -0.01 5.16
N GLN A 67 -17.19 -1.33 5.02
CA GLN A 67 -15.99 -2.06 5.44
C GLN A 67 -14.73 -1.56 4.71
N ALA A 68 -14.83 -1.31 3.40
CA ALA A 68 -13.72 -0.78 2.61
C ALA A 68 -13.33 0.63 3.06
N ALA A 69 -14.31 1.49 3.37
CA ALA A 69 -14.06 2.82 3.92
C ALA A 69 -13.35 2.75 5.29
N ALA A 70 -13.83 1.92 6.20
CA ALA A 70 -13.20 1.70 7.52
C ALA A 70 -11.75 1.19 7.38
N ARG A 71 -11.51 0.19 6.53
CA ARG A 71 -10.16 -0.32 6.25
C ARG A 71 -9.25 0.74 5.63
N LYS A 72 -9.79 1.60 4.76
CA LYS A 72 -9.04 2.71 4.15
C LYS A 72 -8.63 3.73 5.22
N ALA A 73 -9.55 4.12 6.11
CA ALA A 73 -9.26 5.03 7.21
C ALA A 73 -8.17 4.48 8.15
N GLU A 74 -8.30 3.22 8.56
CA GLU A 74 -7.30 2.53 9.39
C GLU A 74 -5.91 2.48 8.72
N ARG A 75 -5.86 2.17 7.41
CA ARG A 75 -4.59 2.17 6.66
C ARG A 75 -3.97 3.56 6.59
N ILE A 76 -4.76 4.61 6.42
CA ILE A 76 -4.27 5.99 6.40
C ILE A 76 -3.69 6.35 7.77
N HIS A 77 -4.41 6.06 8.86
CA HIS A 77 -3.93 6.31 10.21
C HIS A 77 -2.61 5.55 10.49
N ARG A 78 -2.55 4.26 10.17
CA ARG A 78 -1.32 3.46 10.34
C ARG A 78 -0.13 4.01 9.57
N ARG A 79 -0.34 4.50 8.34
CA ARG A 79 0.72 5.14 7.55
C ARG A 79 1.21 6.43 8.21
N ARG A 80 0.31 7.25 8.77
CA ARG A 80 0.69 8.47 9.50
C ARG A 80 1.52 8.13 10.75
N VAL A 81 1.08 7.14 11.54
CA VAL A 81 1.83 6.67 12.71
C VAL A 81 3.22 6.20 12.30
N SER A 82 3.30 5.29 11.32
CA SER A 82 4.58 4.76 10.84
C SER A 82 5.50 5.83 10.26
N SER A 83 4.95 6.85 9.58
CA SER A 83 5.74 8.01 9.11
C SER A 83 6.30 8.81 10.28
N ALA A 84 5.47 9.14 11.28
CA ALA A 84 5.91 9.90 12.44
C ALA A 84 6.94 9.13 13.29
N GLU A 85 6.79 7.79 13.40
CA GLU A 85 7.78 6.92 14.03
C GLU A 85 9.10 6.90 13.27
N ALA A 86 9.05 6.81 11.94
CA ALA A 86 10.24 6.83 11.09
C ALA A 86 10.98 8.17 11.18
N ASP A 87 10.24 9.30 11.18
CA ASP A 87 10.81 10.63 11.35
C ASP A 87 11.50 10.77 12.72
N LEU A 88 10.86 10.28 13.78
CA LEU A 88 11.44 10.28 15.13
C LEU A 88 12.68 9.37 15.22
N ALA A 89 12.61 8.18 14.61
CA ALA A 89 13.73 7.24 14.56
C ALA A 89 14.93 7.84 13.82
N TYR A 90 14.70 8.49 12.68
CA TYR A 90 15.73 9.20 11.94
C TYR A 90 16.36 10.34 12.76
N LEU A 91 15.55 11.13 13.48
CA LEU A 91 16.10 12.18 14.34
C LEU A 91 16.90 11.62 15.52
N ARG A 92 16.51 10.46 16.06
CA ARG A 92 17.26 9.78 17.13
C ARG A 92 18.54 9.14 16.62
N GLU A 93 18.53 8.56 15.43
CA GLU A 93 19.65 7.85 14.84
C GLU A 93 19.74 8.20 13.34
N PRO A 94 20.31 9.36 13.00
CA PRO A 94 20.35 9.84 11.61
C PRO A 94 21.27 9.04 10.70
N GLY A 95 22.18 8.24 11.30
CA GLY A 95 23.20 7.48 10.58
C GLY A 95 24.05 8.37 9.69
N ARG A 96 24.44 7.84 8.52
CA ARG A 96 25.16 8.59 7.47
C ARG A 96 24.26 9.61 6.75
N GLY A 97 22.96 9.32 6.68
CA GLY A 97 22.01 10.01 5.80
C GLY A 97 22.23 9.65 4.33
N SER A 98 21.68 10.46 3.43
CA SER A 98 21.78 10.22 1.99
C SER A 98 23.20 10.40 1.46
N TYR A 99 23.60 9.56 0.50
CA TYR A 99 24.82 9.74 -0.27
C TYR A 99 24.74 11.00 -1.13
N LEU A 100 25.82 11.80 -1.15
CA LEU A 100 25.89 13.04 -1.91
C LEU A 100 26.87 12.94 -3.08
N THR A 101 28.14 12.60 -2.81
CA THR A 101 29.21 12.53 -3.81
C THR A 101 30.42 11.78 -3.25
N GLU A 102 31.37 11.41 -4.11
CA GLU A 102 32.61 10.74 -3.71
C GLU A 102 33.81 11.18 -4.54
N ILE A 103 35.00 10.93 -4.01
CA ILE A 103 36.28 11.17 -4.65
C ILE A 103 37.28 10.10 -4.21
N GLN A 104 37.48 9.07 -5.04
CA GLN A 104 38.28 7.89 -4.71
C GLN A 104 37.97 7.36 -3.29
N HIS A 105 38.87 7.61 -2.34
CA HIS A 105 38.82 7.15 -0.94
C HIS A 105 37.89 7.97 -0.01
N LEU A 106 37.23 9.01 -0.50
CA LEU A 106 36.34 9.83 0.32
C LEU A 106 34.90 9.80 -0.22
N SER A 107 33.95 9.41 0.61
CA SER A 107 32.52 9.45 0.28
C SER A 107 31.79 10.40 1.21
N LEU A 108 31.16 11.43 0.64
CA LEU A 108 30.35 12.40 1.36
C LEU A 108 28.90 11.93 1.46
N TYR A 109 28.43 11.79 2.70
CA TYR A 109 27.02 11.63 3.03
C TYR A 109 26.49 12.88 3.74
N GLN A 110 25.18 12.95 3.94
CA GLN A 110 24.52 14.11 4.54
C GLN A 110 25.06 14.49 5.93
N HIS A 111 25.41 13.51 6.76
CA HIS A 111 25.87 13.74 8.14
C HIS A 111 27.31 13.33 8.39
N ILE A 112 27.89 12.54 7.48
CA ILE A 112 29.17 11.84 7.68
C ILE A 112 30.02 11.93 6.42
N LEU A 113 31.32 12.15 6.58
CA LEU A 113 32.33 11.90 5.55
C LEU A 113 33.00 10.55 5.84
N VAL A 114 32.93 9.61 4.92
CA VAL A 114 33.60 8.31 5.07
C VAL A 114 34.95 8.39 4.39
N ALA A 115 36.01 8.05 5.11
CA ALA A 115 37.35 7.88 4.56
C ALA A 115 37.72 6.40 4.54
N ASP A 116 37.95 5.88 3.34
CA ASP A 116 38.39 4.50 3.08
C ASP A 116 39.87 4.50 2.67
N VAL A 117 40.72 4.82 3.65
CA VAL A 117 42.18 4.92 3.49
C VAL A 117 42.81 3.77 4.28
N PRO A 118 43.50 2.82 3.61
CA PRO A 118 44.18 1.73 4.28
C PRO A 118 45.22 2.24 5.29
N ASP A 119 45.27 1.65 6.47
CA ASP A 119 46.29 1.80 7.52
C ASP A 119 46.55 3.21 8.12
N GLU A 120 45.87 4.27 7.67
CA GLU A 120 46.03 5.63 8.23
C GLU A 120 44.81 6.14 9.01
N TRP A 121 43.59 5.86 8.54
CA TRP A 121 42.36 6.31 9.22
C TRP A 121 41.09 5.58 8.72
N PRO A 122 40.55 4.62 9.49
CA PRO A 122 39.27 4.01 9.15
C PRO A 122 38.11 4.75 9.85
N GLY A 123 37.19 5.30 9.06
CA GLY A 123 35.81 5.36 9.55
C GLY A 123 34.97 6.58 9.15
N ASP A 124 33.79 6.58 9.77
CA ASP A 124 32.72 7.56 9.63
C ASP A 124 33.09 8.84 10.41
N LEU A 125 33.37 9.94 9.70
CA LEU A 125 33.66 11.26 10.28
C LEU A 125 32.40 12.12 10.37
N PRO A 126 31.91 12.47 11.58
CA PRO A 126 30.75 13.36 11.71
C PRO A 126 31.06 14.74 11.15
N LEU A 127 30.29 15.18 10.14
CA LEU A 127 30.53 16.44 9.45
C LEU A 127 30.48 17.66 10.37
N ASP A 128 29.70 17.59 11.45
CA ASP A 128 29.58 18.67 12.43
C ASP A 128 30.88 18.93 13.20
N ARG A 129 31.81 17.97 13.21
CA ARG A 129 33.03 17.98 14.02
C ARG A 129 34.33 17.93 13.24
N ILE A 130 34.28 18.09 11.91
CA ILE A 130 35.48 18.12 11.07
C ILE A 130 35.73 19.49 10.46
N ALA A 131 36.94 19.64 9.94
CA ALA A 131 37.32 20.71 9.04
C ALA A 131 38.05 20.14 7.82
N ILE A 132 37.86 20.77 6.65
CA ILE A 132 38.52 20.37 5.40
C ILE A 132 39.19 21.59 4.75
N ARG A 133 40.43 21.39 4.30
CA ARG A 133 41.19 22.34 3.48
C ARG A 133 41.77 21.62 2.28
N CYS A 134 41.91 22.33 1.17
CA CYS A 134 42.69 21.85 0.04
C CYS A 134 43.76 22.88 -0.32
N ASP A 135 44.94 22.38 -0.65
CA ASP A 135 46.02 23.14 -1.28
C ASP A 135 46.40 22.44 -2.59
N HIS A 136 46.85 23.19 -3.58
CA HIS A 136 47.18 22.65 -4.90
C HIS A 136 48.61 22.97 -5.27
N THR A 137 49.28 22.00 -5.87
CA THR A 137 50.59 22.15 -6.52
C THR A 137 50.43 21.82 -8.01
N PRO A 138 51.41 22.16 -8.88
CA PRO A 138 51.32 21.83 -10.30
C PRO A 138 51.19 20.32 -10.59
N THR A 139 51.57 19.47 -9.64
CA THR A 139 51.61 18.01 -9.82
C THR A 139 50.57 17.26 -8.99
N ALA A 140 50.04 17.85 -7.91
CA ALA A 140 49.08 17.20 -7.04
C ALA A 140 48.13 18.17 -6.32
N SER A 141 46.94 17.68 -5.99
CA SER A 141 46.03 18.30 -5.03
C SER A 141 46.16 17.63 -3.68
N HIS A 142 46.27 18.42 -2.62
CA HIS A 142 46.42 17.96 -1.25
C HIS A 142 45.16 18.32 -0.46
N ILE A 143 44.42 17.32 0.03
CA ILE A 143 43.28 17.50 0.93
C ILE A 143 43.76 17.26 2.36
N TYR A 144 43.53 18.25 3.21
CA TYR A 144 43.74 18.17 4.64
C TYR A 144 42.39 18.01 5.35
N LEU A 145 42.23 16.92 6.08
CA LEU A 145 41.08 16.64 6.93
C LEU A 145 41.48 16.75 8.39
N THR A 146 40.77 17.57 9.17
CA THR A 146 40.95 17.63 10.63
C THR A 146 39.79 16.90 11.28
N GLY A 147 40.10 15.83 12.03
CA GLY A 147 39.14 15.01 12.75
C GLY A 147 38.62 15.66 14.03
N PRO A 148 37.62 15.04 14.67
CA PRO A 148 37.05 15.52 15.94
C PRO A 148 38.04 15.48 17.11
N ASP A 149 39.10 14.67 17.01
CA ASP A 149 40.20 14.58 17.97
C ASP A 149 41.29 15.63 17.74
N GLY A 150 41.13 16.48 16.71
CA GLY A 150 42.09 17.52 16.34
C GLY A 150 43.26 17.01 15.49
N ARG A 151 43.32 15.72 15.15
CA ARG A 151 44.37 15.19 14.28
C ARG A 151 44.12 15.58 12.82
N GLN A 152 45.20 15.81 12.09
CA GLN A 152 45.16 16.22 10.68
C GLN A 152 45.63 15.08 9.77
N TYR A 153 44.89 14.82 8.72
CA TYR A 153 45.12 13.78 7.71
C TYR A 153 45.37 14.44 6.36
N LEU A 154 46.36 13.92 5.63
CA LEU A 154 46.74 14.43 4.32
C LEU A 154 46.45 13.37 3.26
N LEU A 155 45.56 13.69 2.33
CA LEU A 155 45.31 12.91 1.13
C LEU A 155 45.91 13.63 -0.06
N THR A 156 46.68 12.92 -0.86
CA THR A 156 47.37 13.48 -2.03
C THR A 156 46.83 12.81 -3.29
N TYR A 157 46.28 13.62 -4.18
CA TYR A 157 45.74 13.20 -5.46
C TYR A 157 46.60 13.78 -6.58
N PRO A 158 47.32 12.96 -7.35
CA PRO A 158 48.07 13.45 -8.50
C PRO A 158 47.15 14.09 -9.53
N VAL A 159 47.54 15.25 -10.09
CA VAL A 159 46.71 16.00 -11.06
C VAL A 159 46.39 15.17 -12.30
N PHE A 160 47.28 14.24 -12.69
CA PHE A 160 47.07 13.37 -13.84
C PHE A 160 46.02 12.27 -13.61
N GLU A 161 45.78 11.88 -12.35
CA GLU A 161 44.73 10.92 -11.99
C GLU A 161 43.40 11.63 -11.78
N LEU A 162 43.46 12.83 -11.21
CA LEU A 162 42.30 13.57 -10.77
C LEU A 162 42.49 15.07 -10.99
N GLY A 163 41.70 15.62 -11.90
CA GLY A 163 41.76 17.04 -12.23
C GLY A 163 41.51 17.92 -11.00
N GLU A 164 42.27 19.00 -10.89
CA GLU A 164 42.19 19.97 -9.79
C GLU A 164 40.75 20.47 -9.56
N GLU A 165 40.02 20.74 -10.64
CA GLU A 165 38.63 21.21 -10.60
C GLU A 165 37.71 20.23 -9.86
N TYR A 166 37.90 18.92 -10.07
CA TYR A 166 37.08 17.89 -9.44
C TYR A 166 37.35 17.82 -7.93
N VAL A 167 38.63 17.89 -7.53
CA VAL A 167 39.04 17.96 -6.12
C VAL A 167 38.48 19.21 -5.45
N ARG A 168 38.62 20.36 -6.10
CA ARG A 168 38.13 21.66 -5.61
C ARG A 168 36.61 21.64 -5.43
N LYS A 169 35.86 21.08 -6.39
CA LYS A 169 34.41 20.93 -6.31
C LYS A 169 34.02 20.05 -5.12
N PHE A 170 34.63 18.87 -4.97
CA PHE A 170 34.35 17.99 -3.85
C PHE A 170 34.59 18.68 -2.50
N VAL A 171 35.72 19.36 -2.35
CA VAL A 171 36.05 20.09 -1.10
C VAL A 171 35.04 21.20 -0.83
N LEU A 172 34.56 21.88 -1.86
CA LEU A 172 33.50 22.88 -1.73
C LEU A 172 32.18 22.23 -1.26
N ASP A 173 31.80 21.09 -1.82
CA ASP A 173 30.61 20.33 -1.42
C ASP A 173 30.69 19.92 0.07
N VAL A 174 31.83 19.38 0.51
CA VAL A 174 32.07 19.06 1.93
C VAL A 174 31.99 20.32 2.81
N ARG A 175 32.64 21.42 2.40
CA ARG A 175 32.61 22.69 3.15
C ARG A 175 31.20 23.26 3.29
N ASN A 176 30.35 23.09 2.29
CA ASN A 176 28.95 23.51 2.34
C ASN A 176 28.10 22.56 3.18
N ALA A 177 28.43 21.27 3.22
CA ALA A 177 27.73 20.27 4.03
C ALA A 177 28.03 20.41 5.54
N ILE A 178 29.24 20.81 5.95
CA ILE A 178 29.63 21.01 7.35
C ILE A 178 28.68 21.95 8.12
N PRO A 179 28.41 23.20 7.68
CA PRO A 179 27.50 24.09 8.41
C PRO A 179 26.08 23.55 8.43
N ALA A 180 25.61 22.87 7.38
CA ALA A 180 24.30 22.22 7.38
C ALA A 180 24.21 21.11 8.44
N ALA A 181 25.23 20.27 8.55
CA ALA A 181 25.33 19.24 9.58
C ALA A 181 25.39 19.84 11.00
N ARG A 182 26.11 20.95 11.19
CA ARG A 182 26.15 21.66 12.48
C ARG A 182 24.79 22.21 12.88
N THR A 183 24.11 22.90 11.97
CA THR A 183 22.75 23.40 12.21
C THR A 183 21.81 22.25 12.54
N PHE A 184 21.87 21.15 11.79
CA PHE A 184 21.08 19.96 12.08
C PHE A 184 21.33 19.42 13.48
N GLN A 185 22.59 19.24 13.91
CA GLN A 185 22.89 18.77 15.28
C GLN A 185 22.44 19.75 16.37
N GLN A 186 22.51 21.05 16.12
CA GLN A 186 22.02 22.08 17.04
C GLN A 186 20.49 22.04 17.19
N ASP A 187 19.77 21.89 16.07
CA ASP A 187 18.31 21.83 16.04
C ASP A 187 17.73 20.48 16.49
N ARG A 188 18.52 19.40 16.41
CA ARG A 188 18.07 18.02 16.64
C ARG A 188 17.31 17.81 17.96
N PRO A 189 17.73 18.33 19.13
CA PRO A 189 16.96 18.17 20.36
C PRO A 189 15.57 18.82 20.30
N ARG A 190 15.44 19.96 19.60
CA ARG A 190 14.15 20.64 19.38
C ARG A 190 13.28 19.82 18.43
N LEU A 191 13.85 19.37 17.30
CA LEU A 191 13.15 18.55 16.32
C LEU A 191 12.64 17.22 16.92
N ILE A 192 13.43 16.57 17.79
CA ILE A 192 13.00 15.36 18.51
C ILE A 192 11.75 15.65 19.36
N ARG A 193 11.74 16.74 20.14
CA ARG A 193 10.58 17.10 20.96
C ARG A 193 9.34 17.39 20.13
N GLU A 194 9.50 18.09 19.01
CA GLU A 194 8.42 18.38 18.07
C GLU A 194 7.87 17.10 17.43
N SER A 195 8.75 16.20 16.99
CA SER A 195 8.39 14.91 16.41
C SER A 195 7.70 13.98 17.43
N GLU A 196 8.13 13.97 18.69
CA GLU A 196 7.44 13.25 19.77
C GLU A 196 6.05 13.81 20.06
N ALA A 197 5.89 15.14 20.03
CA ALA A 197 4.59 15.77 20.18
C ALA A 197 3.67 15.42 19.00
N GLU A 198 4.21 15.40 17.78
CA GLU A 198 3.48 14.98 16.58
C GLU A 198 3.05 13.52 16.66
N LEU A 199 3.93 12.60 17.04
CA LEU A 199 3.59 11.19 17.22
C LEU A 199 2.46 11.03 18.24
N ARG A 200 2.53 11.72 19.39
CA ARG A 200 1.43 11.73 20.38
C ARG A 200 0.13 12.24 19.78
N ARG A 201 0.17 13.33 19.02
CA ARG A 201 -1.00 13.90 18.34
C ARG A 201 -1.63 12.91 17.37
N VAL A 202 -0.82 12.28 16.51
CA VAL A 202 -1.28 11.29 15.54
C VAL A 202 -1.88 10.07 16.24
N LEU A 203 -1.25 9.57 17.31
CA LEU A 203 -1.78 8.45 18.10
C LEU A 203 -3.14 8.79 18.77
N SER A 204 -3.31 10.04 19.21
CA SER A 204 -4.59 10.51 19.78
C SER A 204 -5.66 10.83 18.74
N ASP A 205 -5.30 11.03 17.47
CA ASP A 205 -6.24 11.29 16.39
C ASP A 205 -6.93 10.00 15.93
N THR A 206 -7.93 9.61 16.71
CA THR A 206 -8.83 8.50 16.37
C THR A 206 -10.03 8.94 15.53
N THR A 207 -10.14 10.23 15.20
CA THR A 207 -11.32 10.86 14.59
C THR A 207 -11.73 10.13 13.31
N GLY A 208 -10.77 9.93 12.40
CA GLY A 208 -11.03 9.23 11.13
C GLY A 208 -11.40 7.74 11.29
N ARG A 209 -10.98 7.08 12.38
CA ARG A 209 -11.34 5.69 12.69
C ARG A 209 -12.76 5.61 13.27
N SER A 210 -13.11 6.52 14.17
CA SER A 210 -14.43 6.62 14.77
C SER A 210 -15.49 7.00 13.73
N GLU A 211 -15.21 8.00 12.88
CA GLU A 211 -16.12 8.43 11.81
C GLU A 211 -16.38 7.35 10.77
N ALA A 212 -15.41 6.48 10.48
CA ALA A 212 -15.61 5.38 9.54
C ALA A 212 -16.26 4.13 10.19
N GLY A 213 -16.19 3.99 11.52
CA GLY A 213 -16.83 2.91 12.27
C GLY A 213 -18.33 3.11 12.47
N LEU A 214 -18.76 4.35 12.76
CA LEU A 214 -20.17 4.67 13.01
C LEU A 214 -21.12 4.26 11.86
N PRO A 215 -20.80 4.49 10.57
CA PRO A 215 -21.63 4.03 9.46
C PRO A 215 -21.71 2.50 9.37
N LEU A 216 -20.65 1.79 9.74
CA LEU A 216 -20.61 0.33 9.64
C LEU A 216 -21.51 -0.32 10.70
N ASP A 217 -21.45 0.16 11.95
CA ASP A 217 -22.31 -0.33 13.02
C ASP A 217 -23.78 0.03 12.76
N ALA A 218 -24.05 1.25 12.28
CA ALA A 218 -25.39 1.69 11.90
C ALA A 218 -25.96 0.87 10.73
N LEU A 219 -25.16 0.57 9.70
CA LEU A 219 -25.58 -0.27 8.58
C LEU A 219 -25.82 -1.72 9.00
N ALA A 220 -24.96 -2.28 9.85
CA ALA A 220 -25.14 -3.62 10.37
C ALA A 220 -26.44 -3.74 11.19
N ALA A 221 -26.71 -2.76 12.06
CA ALA A 221 -27.95 -2.68 12.83
C ALA A 221 -29.18 -2.48 11.93
N GLY A 222 -29.09 -1.60 10.93
CA GLY A 222 -30.17 -1.35 9.96
C GLY A 222 -30.51 -2.58 9.11
N GLN A 223 -29.50 -3.31 8.64
CA GLN A 223 -29.72 -4.54 7.88
C GLN A 223 -30.29 -5.68 8.72
N ALA A 224 -29.91 -5.77 10.00
CA ALA A 224 -30.47 -6.77 10.92
C ALA A 224 -31.98 -6.55 11.16
N GLY A 225 -32.44 -5.30 11.12
CA GLY A 225 -33.84 -4.93 11.31
C GLY A 225 -34.68 -4.85 10.03
N ASP A 226 -34.09 -5.00 8.83
CA ASP A 226 -34.80 -4.79 7.56
C ASP A 226 -35.71 -5.99 7.20
N PRO A 227 -37.05 -5.82 7.16
CA PRO A 227 -37.97 -6.92 6.88
C PRO A 227 -38.01 -7.33 5.40
N ARG A 228 -37.40 -6.56 4.49
CA ARG A 228 -37.50 -6.81 3.03
C ARG A 228 -36.84 -8.13 2.61
N ILE A 229 -35.69 -8.48 3.18
CA ILE A 229 -35.00 -9.75 2.87
C ILE A 229 -35.79 -10.96 3.42
N PRO A 230 -36.24 -10.97 4.70
CA PRO A 230 -37.16 -11.98 5.20
C PRO A 230 -38.44 -12.11 4.36
N GLY A 231 -39.06 -10.99 3.97
CA GLY A 231 -40.24 -10.98 3.11
C GLY A 231 -39.98 -11.61 1.73
N ALA A 232 -38.91 -11.19 1.05
CA ALA A 232 -38.53 -11.77 -0.24
C ALA A 232 -38.17 -13.27 -0.16
N ARG A 233 -37.67 -13.75 0.99
CA ARG A 233 -37.48 -15.20 1.24
C ARG A 233 -38.83 -15.92 1.35
N GLN A 234 -39.79 -15.35 2.06
CA GLN A 234 -41.15 -15.88 2.15
C GLN A 234 -41.82 -15.93 0.77
N ASP A 235 -41.68 -14.88 -0.04
CA ASP A 235 -42.22 -14.84 -1.41
C ASP A 235 -41.61 -15.92 -2.31
N LEU A 236 -40.30 -16.12 -2.21
CA LEU A 236 -39.60 -17.18 -2.92
C LEU A 236 -40.06 -18.57 -2.48
N ASP A 237 -40.25 -18.79 -1.18
CA ASP A 237 -40.75 -20.07 -0.67
C ASP A 237 -42.21 -20.31 -1.07
N ALA A 238 -43.05 -19.28 -1.10
CA ALA A 238 -44.40 -19.36 -1.63
C ALA A 238 -44.40 -19.72 -3.12
N ALA A 239 -43.53 -19.11 -3.93
CA ALA A 239 -43.37 -19.44 -5.34
C ALA A 239 -42.87 -20.89 -5.55
N ARG A 240 -41.91 -21.35 -4.73
CA ARG A 240 -41.45 -22.75 -4.72
C ARG A 240 -42.57 -23.73 -4.33
N ALA A 241 -43.40 -23.38 -3.36
CA ALA A 241 -44.54 -24.20 -2.95
C ALA A 241 -45.58 -24.33 -4.07
N ARG A 242 -45.91 -23.22 -4.76
CA ARG A 242 -46.78 -23.25 -5.95
C ARG A 242 -46.21 -24.15 -7.05
N TRP A 243 -44.92 -24.05 -7.34
CA TRP A 243 -44.27 -24.93 -8.31
C TRP A 243 -44.30 -26.40 -7.90
N HIS A 244 -44.06 -26.70 -6.63
CA HIS A 244 -44.14 -28.06 -6.11
C HIS A 244 -45.56 -28.63 -6.22
N ALA A 245 -46.59 -27.84 -5.92
CA ALA A 245 -47.99 -28.26 -6.08
C ALA A 245 -48.32 -28.58 -7.55
N LEU A 246 -47.69 -27.89 -8.51
CA LEU A 246 -47.91 -28.05 -9.94
C LEU A 246 -47.13 -29.24 -10.55
N THR A 247 -45.92 -29.51 -10.05
CA THR A 247 -44.97 -30.45 -10.69
C THR A 247 -44.58 -31.65 -9.83
N GLY A 248 -44.97 -31.67 -8.55
CA GLY A 248 -44.52 -32.65 -7.55
C GLY A 248 -43.05 -32.50 -7.13
N HIS A 249 -42.31 -31.51 -7.66
CA HIS A 249 -40.87 -31.35 -7.42
C HIS A 249 -40.55 -29.94 -6.92
N ARG A 250 -39.74 -29.80 -5.86
CA ARG A 250 -39.41 -28.48 -5.30
C ARG A 250 -38.19 -27.87 -6.01
N PRO A 251 -38.29 -26.65 -6.57
CA PRO A 251 -37.15 -25.99 -7.18
C PRO A 251 -36.20 -25.41 -6.13
N ARG A 252 -34.89 -25.46 -6.41
CA ARG A 252 -33.84 -24.81 -5.61
C ARG A 252 -33.77 -23.30 -5.85
#